data_AF-A0A257RK23-F1
#
_entry.id   AF-A0A257RK23-F1
#
_cell.length_a   1.000
_cell.length_b   1.000
_cell.length_c   1.000
_cell.angle_alpha   90.00
_cell.angle_beta   90.00
_cell.angle_gamma   90.00
#
_symmetry.space_group_name_H-M   'P 1'
#
loop_
_entity.id
_entity.type
_entity.pdbx_description
1 polymer ?
#
loop_
_entity_poly.entity_id
_entity_poly.type
_entity_poly.pdbx_seq_one_letter_code
_entity_poly.pdbx_strand_id
1 'polypeptide(L)'
;MVVSDVGLIVPLRSFARAKSRLRAVPGLDVDRLVEELARAVVLAARPRDTVVATDDVGVARWARGLGAAVVLAPPGLNAAVEAAYRELGDATDVAVVAHGDLADPAGLGDFCPDVGVTVVADHRGTGTTVLAVPTGVGFRFSFGPSSRTLHELEAARLELPWRTVTDSPWRFDVDEPNDLERLVP
;
A
#
# COMPACT_ATOMS: atom_id res chain seq x y z
N MET A 1 0.38 23.44 -14.30
CA MET A 1 0.58 22.30 -13.38
C MET A 1 0.21 21.07 -14.18
N VAL A 2 1.21 20.34 -14.68
CA VAL A 2 0.93 19.07 -15.36
C VAL A 2 0.39 18.14 -14.29
N VAL A 3 -0.78 17.56 -14.51
CA VAL A 3 -1.29 16.51 -13.63
C VAL A 3 -0.34 15.35 -13.82
N SER A 4 0.50 15.05 -12.82
CA SER A 4 1.40 13.91 -12.87
C SER A 4 0.56 12.65 -13.03
N ASP A 5 0.97 11.76 -13.93
CA ASP A 5 0.31 10.46 -14.04
C ASP A 5 0.65 9.59 -12.83
N VAL A 6 -0.35 8.98 -12.20
CA VAL A 6 -0.20 8.30 -10.91
C VAL A 6 -0.70 6.86 -11.01
N GLY A 7 0.22 5.91 -10.85
CA GLY A 7 -0.09 4.49 -10.71
C GLY A 7 -0.18 4.08 -9.23
N LEU A 8 -1.07 3.14 -8.91
CA LEU A 8 -1.20 2.57 -7.57
C LEU A 8 -0.63 1.16 -7.49
N ILE A 9 0.08 0.87 -6.40
CA ILE A 9 0.62 -0.44 -6.07
C ILE A 9 -0.03 -0.91 -4.77
N VAL A 10 -0.66 -2.08 -4.80
CA VAL A 10 -1.22 -2.73 -3.61
C VAL A 10 -0.49 -4.05 -3.38
N PRO A 11 0.50 -4.10 -2.48
CA PRO A 11 1.20 -5.34 -2.17
C PRO A 11 0.32 -6.24 -1.29
N LEU A 12 0.07 -7.46 -1.76
CA LEU A 12 -0.77 -8.44 -1.07
C LEU A 12 -0.01 -9.75 -0.88
N ARG A 13 -0.14 -10.34 0.32
CA ARG A 13 0.29 -11.71 0.60
C ARG A 13 -0.90 -12.65 0.55
N SER A 14 -0.64 -13.95 0.53
CA SER A 14 -1.66 -14.99 0.72
C SER A 14 -2.57 -14.68 1.91
N PHE A 15 -3.88 -14.57 1.68
CA PHE A 15 -4.86 -14.24 2.73
C PHE A 15 -4.82 -15.25 3.88
N ALA A 16 -4.64 -16.54 3.56
CA ALA A 16 -4.51 -17.63 4.53
C ALA A 16 -3.29 -17.52 5.47
N ARG A 17 -2.29 -16.72 5.11
CA ARG A 17 -1.06 -16.52 5.89
C ARG A 17 -0.93 -15.12 6.49
N ALA A 18 -1.84 -14.22 6.13
CA ALA A 18 -1.84 -12.85 6.62
C ALA A 18 -2.35 -12.77 8.07
N LYS A 19 -2.03 -11.63 8.70
CA LYS A 19 -2.59 -11.18 9.98
C LYS A 19 -2.62 -12.25 11.08
N SER A 20 -1.48 -12.89 11.32
CA SER A 20 -1.34 -13.95 12.34
C SER A 20 -1.85 -13.54 13.72
N ARG A 21 -1.76 -12.25 14.07
CA ARG A 21 -2.28 -11.68 15.33
C ARG A 21 -3.80 -11.69 15.42
N LEU A 22 -4.52 -11.46 14.31
CA LEU A 22 -5.98 -11.50 14.27
C LEU A 22 -6.53 -12.93 14.38
N ARG A 23 -5.75 -13.94 13.96
CA ARG A 23 -6.15 -15.35 14.04
C ARG A 23 -6.28 -15.88 15.47
N ALA A 24 -5.77 -15.14 16.45
CA ALA A 24 -6.00 -15.44 17.87
C ALA A 24 -7.40 -15.05 18.35
N VAL A 25 -8.17 -14.28 17.57
CA VAL A 25 -9.53 -13.83 17.92
C VAL A 25 -10.53 -14.96 17.62
N PRO A 26 -11.23 -15.51 18.64
CA PRO A 26 -12.19 -16.58 18.43
C PRO A 26 -13.36 -16.16 17.53
N GLY A 27 -13.70 -17.00 16.56
CA GLY A 27 -14.85 -16.79 15.67
C GLY A 27 -14.63 -15.79 14.53
N LEU A 28 -13.45 -15.16 14.44
CA LEU A 28 -13.11 -14.25 13.36
C LEU A 28 -12.70 -15.03 12.10
N ASP A 29 -13.41 -14.81 11.00
CA ASP A 29 -12.98 -15.26 9.68
C ASP A 29 -11.93 -14.30 9.12
N VAL A 30 -10.67 -14.54 9.51
CA VAL A 30 -9.54 -13.67 9.14
C VAL A 30 -9.29 -13.68 7.64
N ASP A 31 -9.47 -14.82 6.97
CA ASP A 31 -9.25 -14.92 5.53
C ASP A 31 -10.23 -14.00 4.79
N ARG A 32 -11.51 -14.08 5.16
CA ARG A 32 -12.55 -13.21 4.61
C ARG A 32 -12.30 -11.75 4.94
N LEU A 33 -11.94 -11.42 6.19
CA LEU A 33 -11.65 -10.04 6.59
C LEU A 33 -10.49 -9.44 5.76
N VAL A 34 -9.39 -10.16 5.63
CA VAL A 34 -8.22 -9.69 4.86
C VAL A 34 -8.59 -9.52 3.38
N GLU A 35 -9.39 -10.43 2.82
CA GLU A 35 -9.90 -10.27 1.45
C GLU A 35 -10.82 -9.04 1.30
N GLU A 36 -11.71 -8.78 2.27
CA GLU A 36 -12.62 -7.63 2.26
C GLU A 36 -11.86 -6.30 2.35
N LEU A 37 -10.86 -6.20 3.23
CA LEU A 37 -9.99 -5.01 3.32
C LEU A 37 -9.21 -4.79 2.02
N ALA A 38 -8.59 -5.85 1.48
CA ALA A 38 -7.84 -5.76 0.23
C ALA A 38 -8.74 -5.37 -0.94
N ARG A 39 -9.96 -5.90 -1.01
CA ARG A 39 -10.97 -5.52 -2.00
C ARG A 39 -11.29 -4.04 -1.87
N ALA A 40 -11.51 -3.53 -0.67
CA ALA A 40 -11.83 -2.12 -0.44
C ALA A 40 -10.70 -1.21 -0.95
N VAL A 41 -9.44 -1.54 -0.65
CA VAL A 41 -8.26 -0.77 -1.13
C VAL A 41 -8.17 -0.78 -2.66
N VAL A 42 -8.26 -1.95 -3.29
CA VAL A 42 -8.16 -2.08 -4.76
C VAL A 42 -9.32 -1.35 -5.47
N LEU A 43 -10.52 -1.37 -4.90
CA LEU A 43 -11.66 -0.65 -5.47
C LEU A 43 -11.55 0.87 -5.27
N ALA A 44 -11.08 1.32 -4.10
CA ALA A 44 -10.90 2.74 -3.81
C ALA A 44 -9.76 3.39 -4.60
N ALA A 45 -8.85 2.59 -5.15
CA ALA A 45 -7.79 3.03 -6.06
C ALA A 45 -8.31 3.50 -7.43
N ARG A 46 -9.54 3.11 -7.81
CA ARG A 46 -10.13 3.51 -9.09
C ARG A 46 -10.41 5.02 -9.12
N PRO A 47 -10.24 5.70 -10.28
CA PRO A 47 -10.02 5.13 -11.61
C PRO A 47 -8.55 4.91 -11.99
N ARG A 48 -7.60 5.02 -11.06
CA ARG A 48 -6.16 4.93 -11.37
C ARG A 48 -5.75 3.52 -11.78
N ASP A 49 -4.72 3.45 -12.63
CA ASP A 49 -4.08 2.19 -12.97
C ASP A 49 -3.51 1.56 -11.70
N THR A 50 -4.02 0.37 -11.37
CA THR A 50 -3.72 -0.32 -10.12
C THR A 50 -3.05 -1.65 -10.41
N VAL A 51 -1.89 -1.85 -9.81
CA VAL A 51 -1.10 -3.07 -9.86
C VAL A 51 -1.12 -3.73 -8.50
N VAL A 52 -1.61 -4.98 -8.44
CA VAL A 52 -1.46 -5.83 -7.26
C VAL A 52 -0.16 -6.61 -7.36
N ALA A 53 0.72 -6.44 -6.38
CA ALA A 53 1.98 -7.18 -6.29
C ALA A 53 1.83 -8.33 -5.29
N THR A 54 2.06 -9.57 -5.71
CA THR A 54 1.85 -10.73 -4.83
C THR A 54 2.73 -11.92 -5.19
N ASP A 55 3.03 -12.78 -4.22
CA ASP A 55 3.68 -14.08 -4.42
C ASP A 55 2.68 -15.25 -4.53
N ASP A 56 1.37 -14.97 -4.41
CA ASP A 56 0.30 -15.96 -4.35
C ASP A 56 -0.55 -15.96 -5.63
N VAL A 57 -0.63 -17.13 -6.28
CA VAL A 57 -1.38 -17.30 -7.54
C VAL A 57 -2.90 -17.18 -7.38
N GLY A 58 -3.43 -17.47 -6.20
CA GLY A 58 -4.83 -17.30 -5.86
C GLY A 58 -5.18 -15.82 -5.71
N VAL A 59 -4.37 -15.07 -4.97
CA VAL A 59 -4.49 -13.60 -4.86
C VAL A 59 -4.33 -12.95 -6.23
N ALA A 60 -3.40 -13.42 -7.05
CA ALA A 60 -3.23 -12.94 -8.43
C ALA A 60 -4.49 -13.16 -9.29
N ARG A 61 -5.16 -14.31 -9.17
CA ARG A 61 -6.42 -14.57 -9.90
C ARG A 61 -7.54 -13.68 -9.39
N TRP A 62 -7.65 -13.54 -8.07
CA TRP A 62 -8.64 -12.68 -7.41
C TRP A 62 -8.49 -11.22 -7.85
N ALA A 63 -7.26 -10.67 -7.85
CA ALA A 63 -6.98 -9.29 -8.22
C ALA A 63 -7.34 -8.99 -9.68
N ARG A 64 -7.02 -9.92 -10.60
CA ARG A 64 -7.46 -9.81 -12.01
C ARG A 64 -8.98 -9.81 -12.14
N GLY A 65 -9.68 -10.58 -11.31
CA GLY A 65 -11.14 -10.56 -11.25
C GLY A 65 -11.73 -9.21 -10.83
N LEU A 66 -10.96 -8.40 -10.09
CA LEU A 66 -11.29 -7.01 -9.75
C LEU A 66 -10.83 -6.00 -10.82
N GLY A 67 -10.25 -6.45 -11.93
CA GLY A 67 -9.75 -5.59 -13.01
C GLY A 67 -8.40 -4.93 -12.74
N ALA A 68 -7.68 -5.34 -11.69
CA ALA A 68 -6.32 -4.86 -11.45
C ALA A 68 -5.30 -5.61 -12.31
N ALA A 69 -4.24 -4.91 -12.71
CA ALA A 69 -3.03 -5.55 -13.22
C ALA A 69 -2.33 -6.31 -12.08
N VAL A 70 -1.50 -7.30 -12.41
CA VAL A 70 -0.86 -8.16 -11.40
C VAL A 70 0.60 -8.42 -11.74
N VAL A 71 1.45 -8.21 -10.74
CA VAL A 71 2.86 -8.61 -10.74
C VAL A 71 3.04 -9.78 -9.79
N LEU A 72 3.48 -10.92 -10.33
CA LEU A 72 3.97 -12.01 -9.52
C LEU A 72 5.40 -11.70 -9.07
N ALA A 73 5.57 -11.52 -7.77
CA ALA A 73 6.83 -11.09 -7.18
C ALA A 73 7.40 -12.15 -6.22
N PRO A 74 8.71 -12.09 -5.92
CA PRO A 74 9.28 -12.88 -4.84
C PRO A 74 8.60 -12.58 -3.49
N PRO A 75 8.60 -13.54 -2.54
CA PRO A 75 8.05 -13.32 -1.21
C PRO A 75 8.70 -12.14 -0.49
N GLY A 76 7.88 -11.36 0.21
CA GLY A 76 8.32 -10.23 1.03
C GLY A 76 7.79 -8.89 0.50
N LEU A 77 7.37 -8.03 1.43
CA LEU A 77 6.70 -6.76 1.12
C LEU A 77 7.56 -5.84 0.23
N ASN A 78 8.81 -5.58 0.62
CA ASN A 78 9.69 -4.70 -0.15
C ASN A 78 9.99 -5.25 -1.55
N ALA A 79 10.24 -6.56 -1.68
CA ALA A 79 10.49 -7.18 -2.98
C ALA A 79 9.27 -7.09 -3.92
N ALA A 80 8.06 -7.28 -3.36
CA ALA A 80 6.81 -7.12 -4.10
C ALA A 80 6.59 -5.68 -4.58
N VAL A 81 6.78 -4.72 -3.70
CA VAL A 81 6.68 -3.29 -4.04
C VAL A 81 7.69 -2.92 -5.11
N GLU A 82 8.96 -3.32 -4.96
CA GLU A 82 10.00 -3.02 -5.94
C GLU A 82 9.70 -3.62 -7.33
N ALA A 83 9.16 -4.84 -7.39
CA ALA A 83 8.79 -5.47 -8.65
C ALA A 83 7.71 -4.67 -9.38
N ALA A 84 6.63 -4.29 -8.68
CA ALA A 84 5.55 -3.50 -9.26
C ALA A 84 5.97 -2.04 -9.57
N TYR A 85 6.82 -1.44 -8.74
CA TYR A 85 7.35 -0.09 -8.99
C TYR A 85 8.18 -0.02 -10.27
N ARG A 86 8.99 -1.05 -10.56
CA ARG A 86 9.72 -1.13 -11.83
C ARG A 86 8.78 -1.29 -13.01
N GLU A 87 7.71 -2.07 -12.88
CA GLU A 87 6.73 -2.27 -13.96
C GLU A 87 5.93 -1.00 -14.27
N LEU A 88 5.56 -0.22 -13.25
CA LEU A 88 4.86 1.06 -13.43
C LEU A 88 5.78 2.20 -13.89
N GLY A 89 7.09 2.08 -13.63
CA GLY A 89 8.04 3.17 -13.78
C GLY A 89 8.20 3.72 -15.19
N ASP A 90 7.84 2.93 -16.21
CA ASP A 90 7.90 3.35 -17.61
C ASP A 90 6.62 4.08 -18.08
N ALA A 91 5.52 3.96 -17.33
CA ALA A 91 4.19 4.42 -17.75
C ALA A 91 3.63 5.57 -16.92
N THR A 92 4.13 5.80 -15.70
CA THR A 92 3.57 6.75 -14.73
C THR A 92 4.67 7.65 -14.16
N ASP A 93 4.33 8.88 -13.79
CA ASP A 93 5.28 9.83 -13.19
C ASP A 93 5.49 9.58 -11.69
N VAL A 94 4.44 9.07 -11.01
CA VAL A 94 4.45 8.81 -9.57
C VAL A 94 3.79 7.46 -9.30
N ALA A 95 4.45 6.65 -8.48
CA ALA A 95 3.87 5.41 -7.94
C ALA A 95 3.42 5.63 -6.50
N VAL A 96 2.18 5.28 -6.20
CA VAL A 96 1.60 5.29 -4.86
C VAL A 96 1.47 3.86 -4.36
N VAL A 97 2.27 3.50 -3.36
CA VAL A 97 2.14 2.24 -2.64
C VAL A 97 1.11 2.42 -1.54
N ALA A 98 0.04 1.63 -1.54
CA ALA A 98 -0.98 1.62 -0.49
C ALA A 98 -1.10 0.21 0.10
N HIS A 99 -0.99 0.08 1.42
CA HIS A 99 -1.18 -1.22 2.07
C HIS A 99 -2.59 -1.78 1.80
N GLY A 100 -2.69 -3.10 1.66
CA GLY A 100 -3.95 -3.77 1.34
C GLY A 100 -4.94 -3.94 2.49
N ASP A 101 -4.66 -3.32 3.64
CA ASP A 101 -5.36 -3.55 4.90
C ASP A 101 -5.78 -2.24 5.59
N LEU A 102 -5.85 -1.15 4.83
CA LEU A 102 -6.37 0.13 5.31
C LEU A 102 -7.81 -0.04 5.79
N ALA A 103 -8.09 0.48 6.98
CA ALA A 103 -9.44 0.47 7.56
C ALA A 103 -10.41 1.36 6.77
N ASP A 104 -9.94 2.50 6.28
CA ASP A 104 -10.70 3.42 5.43
C ASP A 104 -9.85 3.86 4.22
N PRO A 105 -9.97 3.18 3.06
CA PRO A 105 -9.22 3.50 1.87
C PRO A 105 -9.86 4.60 1.00
N ALA A 106 -10.95 5.25 1.43
CA ALA A 106 -11.66 6.22 0.61
C ALA A 106 -10.73 7.35 0.11
N GLY A 107 -10.95 7.78 -1.13
CA GLY A 107 -10.19 8.88 -1.76
C GLY A 107 -8.83 8.49 -2.35
N LEU A 108 -8.38 7.23 -2.27
CA LEU A 108 -7.11 6.80 -2.86
C LEU A 108 -7.01 7.10 -4.37
N GLY A 109 -8.06 6.83 -5.14
CA GLY A 109 -8.09 7.08 -6.58
C GLY A 109 -8.09 8.56 -6.96
N ASP A 110 -8.45 9.44 -6.03
CA ASP A 110 -8.42 10.90 -6.21
C ASP A 110 -7.12 11.51 -5.69
N PHE A 111 -6.24 10.71 -5.06
CA PHE A 111 -5.03 11.21 -4.42
C PHE A 111 -4.05 11.77 -5.45
N CYS A 112 -3.76 13.06 -5.34
CA CYS A 112 -2.74 13.75 -6.12
C CYS A 112 -1.62 14.18 -5.17
N PRO A 113 -0.50 13.43 -5.09
CA PRO A 113 0.62 13.80 -4.24
C PRO A 113 1.30 15.07 -4.76
N ASP A 114 1.87 15.85 -3.83
CA ASP A 114 2.75 16.97 -4.19
C ASP A 114 4.05 16.48 -4.82
N VAL A 115 4.83 17.42 -5.36
CA VAL A 115 6.18 17.14 -5.89
C VAL A 115 7.06 16.48 -4.83
N GLY A 116 7.69 15.36 -5.21
CA GLY A 116 8.61 14.62 -4.35
C GLY A 116 7.96 13.42 -3.68
N VAL A 117 8.43 13.07 -2.49
CA VAL A 117 7.99 11.88 -1.75
C VAL A 117 6.94 12.26 -0.69
N THR A 118 5.81 11.57 -0.68
CA THR A 118 4.80 11.72 0.39
C THR A 118 4.74 10.45 1.22
N VAL A 119 5.02 10.58 2.52
CA VAL A 119 4.96 9.49 3.49
C VAL A 119 3.71 9.66 4.36
N VAL A 120 2.72 8.77 4.24
CA VAL A 120 1.60 8.72 5.17
C VAL A 120 1.99 7.83 6.34
N ALA A 121 2.17 8.45 7.51
CA ALA A 121 2.59 7.75 8.71
C ALA A 121 1.45 6.91 9.29
N ASP A 122 1.75 5.69 9.73
CA ASP A 122 0.77 4.85 10.43
C ASP A 122 0.22 5.54 11.70
N HIS A 123 -0.81 4.95 12.29
CA HIS A 123 -1.46 5.50 13.48
C HIS A 123 -0.51 5.62 14.69
N ARG A 124 0.51 4.76 14.76
CA ARG A 124 1.56 4.77 15.80
C ARG A 124 2.66 5.79 15.53
N GLY A 125 2.71 6.36 14.33
CA GLY A 125 3.69 7.34 13.90
C GLY A 125 5.08 6.78 13.61
N THR A 126 5.24 5.48 13.41
CA THR A 126 6.57 4.86 13.15
C THR A 126 6.62 4.08 11.83
N GLY A 127 5.48 3.55 11.40
CA GLY A 127 5.30 2.88 10.12
C GLY A 127 4.86 3.82 8.99
N THR A 128 4.84 3.29 7.77
CA THR A 128 4.27 3.92 6.57
C THR A 128 3.15 3.04 6.02
N THR A 129 1.95 3.58 5.86
CA THR A 129 0.80 2.85 5.30
C THR A 129 0.53 3.19 3.83
N VAL A 130 0.82 4.44 3.44
CA VAL A 130 0.81 4.91 2.05
C VAL A 130 2.09 5.68 1.76
N LEU A 131 2.70 5.43 0.60
CA LEU A 131 3.93 6.06 0.16
C LEU A 131 3.82 6.45 -1.31
N ALA A 132 3.89 7.75 -1.61
CA ALA A 132 3.99 8.24 -2.98
C ALA A 132 5.46 8.55 -3.30
N VAL A 133 5.95 8.03 -4.42
CA VAL A 133 7.35 8.19 -4.85
C VAL A 133 7.37 8.50 -6.36
N PRO A 134 8.12 9.51 -6.81
CA PRO A 134 8.37 9.72 -8.24
C PRO A 134 8.98 8.45 -8.85
N THR A 135 8.58 8.07 -10.05
CA THR A 135 9.16 6.92 -10.76
C THR A 135 10.57 7.23 -11.27
N GLY A 136 11.38 6.20 -11.54
CA GLY A 136 12.71 6.37 -12.14
C GLY A 136 13.81 6.97 -11.24
N VAL A 137 13.55 7.29 -9.98
CA VAL A 137 14.51 7.98 -9.08
C VAL A 137 15.41 7.04 -8.26
N GLY A 138 15.30 5.72 -8.46
CA GLY A 138 16.13 4.74 -7.73
C GLY A 138 15.86 4.65 -6.22
N PHE A 139 14.60 4.91 -5.82
CA PHE A 139 14.14 4.82 -4.43
C PHE A 139 14.20 3.39 -3.89
N ARG A 140 14.72 3.24 -2.66
CA ARG A 140 14.82 1.95 -1.95
C ARG A 140 13.72 1.83 -0.90
N PHE A 141 12.78 0.93 -1.14
CA PHE A 141 11.65 0.68 -0.24
C PHE A 141 12.09 -0.06 1.01
N SER A 142 11.62 0.40 2.17
CA SER A 142 12.01 -0.12 3.49
C SER A 142 10.81 -0.21 4.43
N PHE A 143 9.73 -0.84 3.96
CA PHE A 143 8.58 -1.18 4.79
C PHE A 143 8.93 -2.16 5.89
N GLY A 144 8.25 -2.02 7.03
CA GLY A 144 8.53 -2.73 8.27
C GLY A 144 8.80 -1.77 9.45
N PRO A 145 9.52 -2.24 10.49
CA PRO A 145 9.84 -1.42 11.65
C PRO A 145 10.53 -0.11 11.28
N SER A 146 10.07 1.00 11.85
CA SER A 146 10.61 2.35 11.61
C SER A 146 10.59 2.80 10.14
N SER A 147 9.73 2.18 9.31
CA SER A 147 9.67 2.45 7.87
C SER A 147 9.46 3.92 7.53
N ARG A 148 8.72 4.67 8.36
CA ARG A 148 8.57 6.12 8.16
C ARG A 148 9.93 6.81 8.07
N THR A 149 10.75 6.67 9.11
CA THR A 149 12.07 7.31 9.17
C THR A 149 13.01 6.79 8.09
N LEU A 150 12.93 5.50 7.75
CA LEU A 150 13.74 4.95 6.65
C LEU A 150 13.35 5.55 5.29
N HIS A 151 12.06 5.76 5.03
CA HIS A 151 11.59 6.41 3.81
C HIS A 151 11.95 7.91 3.77
N GLU A 152 11.85 8.62 4.89
CA GLU A 152 12.28 10.03 5.02
C GLU A 152 13.79 10.17 4.72
N LEU A 153 14.62 9.29 5.29
CA LEU A 153 16.06 9.26 5.04
C LEU A 153 16.39 8.90 3.59
N GLU A 154 15.63 7.99 2.97
CA GLU A 154 15.83 7.62 1.58
C GLU A 154 15.47 8.77 0.63
N ALA A 155 14.38 9.50 0.89
CA ALA A 155 14.05 10.69 0.12
C ALA A 155 15.14 11.76 0.25
N ALA A 156 15.67 11.97 1.47
CA ALA A 156 16.80 12.87 1.70
C ALA A 156 18.08 12.44 0.98
N ARG A 157 18.39 11.12 0.95
CA ARG A 157 19.55 10.56 0.23
C ARG A 157 19.47 10.83 -1.27
N LEU A 158 18.26 10.89 -1.82
CA LEU A 158 18.00 11.18 -3.23
C LEU A 158 17.82 12.68 -3.52
N GLU A 159 17.98 13.53 -2.51
CA GLU A 159 17.78 14.99 -2.61
C GLU A 159 16.38 15.36 -3.13
N LEU A 160 15.39 14.51 -2.88
CA LEU A 160 14.00 14.76 -3.25
C LEU A 160 13.31 15.59 -2.15
N PRO A 161 12.46 16.56 -2.51
CA PRO A 161 11.50 17.12 -1.56
C PRO A 161 10.67 16.00 -0.96
N TRP A 162 10.37 16.09 0.34
CA TRP A 162 9.50 15.11 0.98
C TRP A 162 8.67 15.72 2.10
N ARG A 163 7.54 15.07 2.38
CA ARG A 163 6.64 15.43 3.47
C ARG A 163 6.07 14.20 4.14
N THR A 164 5.78 14.34 5.44
CA THR A 164 5.08 13.33 6.22
C THR A 164 3.67 13.81 6.54
N VAL A 165 2.68 12.97 6.26
CA VAL A 165 1.25 13.21 6.51
C VAL A 165 0.83 12.40 7.73
N THR A 166 0.35 13.10 8.76
CA THR A 166 -0.14 12.51 10.02
C THR A 166 -1.63 12.76 10.26
N ASP A 167 -2.30 13.46 9.36
CA ASP A 167 -3.74 13.70 9.38
C ASP A 167 -4.36 13.18 8.08
N SER A 168 -4.67 11.88 8.06
CA SER A 168 -5.21 11.17 6.89
C SER A 168 -6.01 9.95 7.37
N PRO A 169 -7.09 9.57 6.66
CA PRO A 169 -7.81 8.33 6.95
C PRO A 169 -6.93 7.08 6.70
N TRP A 170 -5.97 7.16 5.77
CA TRP A 170 -5.12 6.03 5.38
C TRP A 170 -4.04 5.67 6.40
N ARG A 171 -4.03 6.30 7.57
CA ARG A 171 -3.05 6.01 8.64
C ARG A 171 -3.34 4.72 9.39
N PHE A 172 -4.55 4.18 9.26
CA PHE A 172 -5.01 3.05 10.03
C PHE A 172 -5.06 1.80 9.16
N ASP A 173 -4.18 0.86 9.45
CA ASP A 173 -4.21 -0.52 9.01
C ASP A 173 -4.80 -1.42 10.10
N VAL A 174 -5.39 -2.55 9.70
CA VAL A 174 -5.99 -3.51 10.63
C VAL A 174 -5.01 -4.65 10.90
N ASP A 175 -4.24 -4.60 11.99
CA ASP A 175 -3.15 -5.54 12.28
C ASP A 175 -3.34 -6.36 13.55
N GLU A 176 -3.96 -5.77 14.56
CA GLU A 176 -4.15 -6.29 15.90
C GLU A 176 -5.64 -6.32 16.27
N PRO A 177 -6.07 -7.16 17.23
CA PRO A 177 -7.48 -7.29 17.58
C PRO A 177 -8.19 -5.97 17.91
N ASN A 178 -7.48 -5.04 18.56
CA ASN A 178 -8.03 -3.73 18.91
C ASN A 178 -8.33 -2.86 17.68
N ASP A 179 -7.70 -3.11 16.53
CA ASP A 179 -7.95 -2.35 15.31
C ASP A 179 -9.32 -2.68 14.70
N LEU A 180 -9.92 -3.82 15.06
CA LEU A 180 -11.25 -4.23 14.59
C LEU A 180 -12.36 -3.29 15.07
N GLU A 181 -12.18 -2.60 16.20
CA GLU A 181 -13.14 -1.61 16.71
C GLU A 181 -13.38 -0.47 15.72
N ARG A 182 -12.42 -0.21 14.82
CA ARG A 182 -12.50 0.84 13.80
C ARG A 182 -13.26 0.44 12.55
N LEU A 183 -13.56 -0.84 12.38
CA LEU A 183 -14.33 -1.35 11.24
C LEU A 183 -15.85 -1.32 11.50
N VAL A 184 -16.25 -0.99 12.73
CA VAL A 184 -17.65 -0.90 13.12
C VAL A 184 -18.16 0.52 12.80
N PRO A 185 -19.27 0.66 12.05
CA PRO A 185 -19.86 1.96 11.72
C PRO A 185 -20.31 2.79 12.93
#